data_AF-A0AAP0KQ79-F1
#
_entry.id   AF-A0AAP0KQ79-F1
#
_cell.length_a   1.000
_cell.length_b   1.000
_cell.length_c   1.000
_cell.angle_alpha   90.00
_cell.angle_beta   90.00
_cell.angle_gamma   90.00
#
_symmetry.space_group_name_H-M   'P 1'
#
loop_
_entity.id
_entity.type
_entity.pdbx_description
1 polymer ?
#
loop_
_entity_poly.entity_id
_entity_poly.type
_entity_poly.pdbx_seq_one_letter_code
_entity_poly.pdbx_strand_id
1 'polypeptide(L)'
;MEDRSASREAVAVAACAAMAVFYVAILYAPTLVLRLPQSKSLNSFMIRRFICASIASVVSLTISAPILTVRSLHSHYFFVLLAILCMEQWQAVACPLSLTSLMYAGSLVSKSLSLLSSWKEEEHDESFCHVKNISQRFLDWVASVASNVLAWRNYVVSPLTEELVFRACMIPLLLCGGFKVLSIIFLSPIFFSLAHLNHFLELYWLQNYTFLKAALIVGFQLGYTVIFGSYASFLFIRTGLSLFMLAD
;
A
#
# COMPACT_ATOMS: atom_id res chain seq x y z
N MET A 1 -9.14 30.16 21.54
CA MET A 1 -7.95 29.50 20.95
C MET A 1 -8.24 28.02 20.71
N GLU A 2 -8.89 27.36 21.67
CA GLU A 2 -9.40 25.98 21.61
C GLU A 2 -10.35 25.71 20.43
N ASP A 3 -11.31 26.61 20.18
CA ASP A 3 -12.30 26.47 19.10
C ASP A 3 -11.67 26.45 17.69
N ARG A 4 -10.57 27.19 17.50
CA ARG A 4 -9.79 27.15 16.25
C ARG A 4 -8.95 25.88 16.11
N SER A 5 -8.54 25.25 17.22
CA SER A 5 -7.81 23.98 17.19
C SER A 5 -8.74 22.83 16.84
N ALA A 6 -9.90 22.75 17.49
CA ALA A 6 -10.92 21.75 17.21
C ALA A 6 -11.42 21.84 15.76
N SER A 7 -11.67 23.05 15.26
CA SER A 7 -11.99 23.28 13.85
C SER A 7 -10.89 22.77 12.91
N ARG A 8 -9.61 22.91 13.31
CA ARG A 8 -8.50 22.47 12.47
C ARG A 8 -8.34 20.96 12.42
N GLU A 9 -8.50 20.29 13.55
CA GLU A 9 -8.46 18.84 13.67
C GLU A 9 -9.60 18.21 12.87
N ALA A 10 -10.81 18.74 13.01
CA ALA A 10 -11.99 18.27 12.27
C ALA A 10 -11.81 18.37 10.75
N VAL A 11 -11.25 19.49 10.25
CA VAL A 11 -10.99 19.66 8.81
C VAL A 11 -9.94 18.66 8.31
N ALA A 12 -8.89 18.38 9.09
CA ALA A 12 -7.88 17.39 8.70
C ALA A 12 -8.45 15.97 8.65
N VAL A 13 -9.21 15.58 9.67
CA VAL A 13 -9.91 14.27 9.71
C VAL A 13 -10.90 14.14 8.57
N ALA A 14 -11.70 15.19 8.29
CA ALA A 14 -12.65 15.21 7.19
C ALA A 14 -11.95 15.09 5.83
N ALA A 15 -10.82 15.77 5.63
CA ALA A 15 -10.03 15.65 4.40
C ALA A 15 -9.47 14.23 4.22
N CYS A 16 -8.93 13.62 5.27
CA CYS A 16 -8.47 12.22 5.23
C CYS A 16 -9.62 11.24 4.94
N ALA A 17 -10.77 11.41 5.59
CA ALA A 17 -11.96 10.61 5.33
C ALA A 17 -12.42 10.74 3.88
N ALA A 18 -12.49 11.97 3.35
CA ALA A 18 -12.88 12.23 1.97
C ALA A 18 -11.91 11.59 0.97
N MET A 19 -10.60 11.68 1.20
CA MET A 19 -9.60 11.01 0.36
C MET A 19 -9.74 9.48 0.40
N ALA A 20 -9.94 8.88 1.57
CA ALA A 20 -10.13 7.44 1.71
C ALA A 20 -11.36 6.95 0.93
N VAL A 21 -12.50 7.64 1.11
CA VAL A 21 -13.75 7.32 0.41
C VAL A 21 -13.58 7.51 -1.10
N PHE A 22 -12.98 8.61 -1.53
CA PHE A 22 -12.72 8.87 -2.95
C PHE A 22 -11.84 7.80 -3.58
N TYR A 23 -10.74 7.41 -2.91
CA TYR A 23 -9.84 6.37 -3.37
C TYR A 23 -10.57 5.02 -3.55
N VAL A 24 -11.34 4.60 -2.53
CA VAL A 24 -12.11 3.34 -2.59
C VAL A 24 -13.19 3.38 -3.68
N ALA A 25 -13.93 4.49 -3.78
CA ALA A 25 -15.01 4.64 -4.75
C ALA A 25 -14.48 4.55 -6.19
N ILE A 26 -13.38 5.24 -6.48
CA ILE A 26 -12.73 5.22 -7.81
C ILE A 26 -12.12 3.84 -8.10
N LEU A 27 -11.55 3.17 -7.10
CA LEU A 27 -10.87 1.88 -7.26
C LEU A 27 -11.84 0.69 -7.45
N TYR A 28 -12.99 0.69 -6.77
CA TYR A 28 -13.92 -0.45 -6.75
C TYR A 28 -15.22 -0.20 -7.53
N ALA A 29 -15.61 1.06 -7.72
CA ALA A 29 -16.80 1.42 -8.49
C ALA A 29 -16.50 2.36 -9.68
N PRO A 30 -15.46 2.13 -10.50
CA PRO A 30 -15.13 3.04 -11.61
C PRO A 30 -16.26 3.10 -12.66
N THR A 31 -17.01 2.02 -12.84
CA THR A 31 -18.17 1.96 -13.73
C THR A 31 -19.32 2.86 -13.23
N LEU A 32 -19.50 2.95 -11.91
CA LEU A 32 -20.56 3.77 -11.28
C LEU A 32 -20.15 5.25 -11.22
N VAL A 33 -18.91 5.51 -10.78
CA VAL A 33 -18.40 6.85 -10.50
C VAL A 33 -18.01 7.58 -11.79
N LEU A 34 -17.31 6.90 -12.70
CA LEU A 34 -16.81 7.49 -13.94
C LEU A 34 -17.71 7.17 -15.15
N ARG A 35 -18.87 6.53 -14.92
CA ARG A 35 -19.83 6.07 -15.96
C ARG A 35 -19.17 5.29 -17.10
N LEU A 36 -18.12 4.56 -16.78
CA LEU A 36 -17.35 3.87 -17.80
C LEU A 36 -18.05 2.56 -18.21
N PRO A 37 -17.98 2.13 -19.49
CA PRO A 37 -18.67 0.92 -19.96
C PRO A 37 -18.17 -0.34 -19.25
N GLN A 38 -19.05 -1.34 -19.03
CA GLN A 38 -18.66 -2.62 -18.43
C GLN A 38 -17.55 -3.28 -19.25
N SER A 39 -16.49 -3.72 -18.56
CA SER A 39 -15.35 -4.38 -19.18
C SER A 39 -15.74 -5.78 -19.64
N LYS A 40 -15.46 -6.10 -20.91
CA LYS A 40 -15.72 -7.42 -21.51
C LYS A 40 -14.68 -8.49 -21.13
N SER A 41 -13.54 -8.09 -20.56
CA SER A 41 -12.45 -8.99 -20.14
C SER A 41 -11.92 -8.64 -18.75
N LEU A 42 -11.40 -9.63 -18.04
CA LEU A 42 -10.80 -9.45 -16.71
C LEU A 42 -9.55 -8.56 -16.76
N ASN A 43 -8.72 -8.68 -17.81
CA ASN A 43 -7.55 -7.81 -17.98
C ASN A 43 -7.94 -6.35 -18.17
N SER A 44 -8.96 -6.05 -18.98
CA SER A 44 -9.45 -4.68 -19.17
C SER A 44 -10.07 -4.11 -17.90
N PHE A 45 -10.75 -4.93 -17.09
CA PHE A 45 -11.25 -4.54 -15.78
C PHE A 45 -10.11 -4.12 -14.85
N MET A 46 -9.06 -4.94 -14.78
CA MET A 46 -7.90 -4.71 -13.91
C MET A 46 -7.09 -3.48 -14.32
N ILE A 47 -6.84 -3.29 -15.63
CA ILE A 47 -6.15 -2.10 -16.15
C ILE A 47 -6.94 -0.82 -15.84
N ARG A 48 -8.28 -0.87 -15.93
CA ARG A 48 -9.09 0.30 -15.55
C ARG A 48 -8.91 0.65 -14.07
N ARG A 49 -8.99 -0.35 -13.18
CA ARG A 49 -8.79 -0.14 -11.73
C ARG A 49 -7.41 0.42 -11.42
N PHE A 50 -6.39 -0.07 -12.13
CA PHE A 50 -5.03 0.46 -12.08
C PHE A 50 -4.99 1.95 -12.44
N ILE A 51 -5.53 2.34 -13.60
CA ILE A 51 -5.54 3.75 -14.04
C ILE A 51 -6.31 4.61 -13.05
N CYS A 52 -7.44 4.11 -12.56
CA CYS A 52 -8.28 4.78 -11.56
C CYS A 52 -7.52 5.01 -10.25
N ALA A 53 -6.77 4.01 -9.76
CA ALA A 53 -5.93 4.14 -8.57
C ALA A 53 -4.85 5.21 -8.75
N SER A 54 -4.16 5.20 -9.90
CA SER A 54 -3.13 6.19 -10.23
C SER A 54 -3.70 7.61 -10.31
N ILE A 55 -4.84 7.80 -10.99
CA ILE A 55 -5.51 9.10 -11.07
C ILE A 55 -5.97 9.56 -9.69
N ALA A 56 -6.59 8.68 -8.88
CA ALA A 56 -7.04 9.02 -7.54
C ALA A 56 -5.87 9.44 -6.63
N SER A 57 -4.71 8.81 -6.81
CA SER A 57 -3.48 9.12 -6.09
C SER A 57 -2.94 10.50 -6.48
N VAL A 58 -2.85 10.80 -7.78
CA VAL A 58 -2.44 12.12 -8.27
C VAL A 58 -3.40 13.21 -7.80
N VAL A 59 -4.71 12.98 -7.89
CA VAL A 59 -5.71 13.94 -7.40
C VAL A 59 -5.55 14.20 -5.90
N SER A 60 -5.36 13.15 -5.09
CA SER A 60 -5.14 13.29 -3.64
C SER A 60 -3.87 14.10 -3.33
N LEU A 61 -2.81 13.92 -4.10
CA LEU A 61 -1.57 14.70 -3.99
C LEU A 61 -1.81 16.18 -4.34
N THR A 62 -2.50 16.44 -5.46
CA THR A 62 -2.77 17.81 -5.91
C THR A 62 -3.70 18.59 -4.98
N ILE A 63 -4.64 17.90 -4.30
CA ILE A 63 -5.54 18.53 -3.32
C ILE A 63 -4.83 18.75 -1.98
N SER A 64 -4.00 17.81 -1.55
CA SER A 64 -3.27 17.93 -0.28
C SER A 64 -2.20 19.04 -0.34
N ALA A 65 -1.46 19.16 -1.44
CA ALA A 65 -0.40 20.17 -1.59
C ALA A 65 -0.81 21.60 -1.21
N PRO A 66 -1.87 22.22 -1.77
CA PRO A 66 -2.29 23.57 -1.38
C PRO A 66 -2.82 23.65 0.05
N ILE A 67 -3.50 22.61 0.55
CA ILE A 67 -3.98 22.57 1.94
C ILE A 67 -2.79 22.61 2.92
N LEU A 68 -1.71 21.89 2.60
CA LEU A 68 -0.47 21.93 3.37
C LEU A 68 0.20 23.30 3.26
N THR A 69 0.35 23.85 2.05
CA THR A 69 1.02 25.14 1.82
C THR A 69 0.30 26.32 2.47
N VAL A 70 -1.03 26.37 2.42
CA VAL A 70 -1.81 27.47 3.01
C VAL A 70 -1.80 27.42 4.53
N ARG A 71 -1.68 26.23 5.12
CA ARG A 71 -1.83 26.02 6.56
C ARG A 71 -0.49 25.96 7.30
N SER A 72 0.59 25.64 6.60
CA SER A 72 1.96 25.65 7.10
C SER A 72 2.70 26.89 6.61
N LEU A 73 3.01 27.81 7.52
CA LEU A 73 3.95 28.92 7.29
C LEU A 73 5.42 28.44 7.16
N HIS A 74 5.67 27.13 7.20
CA HIS A 74 6.98 26.50 7.09
C HIS A 74 7.06 25.64 5.82
N SER A 75 8.05 25.93 4.98
CA SER A 75 8.38 25.21 3.73
C SER A 75 8.58 23.69 3.91
N HIS A 76 8.84 23.25 5.14
CA HIS A 76 9.30 21.89 5.48
C HIS A 76 8.29 20.78 5.14
N TYR A 77 6.98 20.96 5.36
CA TYR A 77 6.00 19.90 5.08
C TYR A 77 5.74 19.67 3.57
N PHE A 78 5.89 20.73 2.77
CA PHE A 78 5.85 20.65 1.30
C PHE A 78 7.09 19.93 0.76
N PHE A 79 8.28 20.25 1.30
CA PHE A 79 9.51 19.53 0.96
C PHE A 79 9.51 18.09 1.47
N VAL A 80 8.85 17.76 2.58
CA VAL A 80 8.61 16.39 3.02
C VAL A 80 7.76 15.63 2.00
N LEU A 81 6.66 16.21 1.49
CA LEU A 81 5.83 15.60 0.44
C LEU A 81 6.62 15.35 -0.86
N LEU A 82 7.45 16.30 -1.27
CA LEU A 82 8.32 16.20 -2.45
C LEU A 82 9.49 15.22 -2.25
N ALA A 83 10.05 15.16 -1.03
CA ALA A 83 11.11 14.23 -0.66
C ALA A 83 10.57 12.79 -0.58
N ILE A 84 9.37 12.56 -0.04
CA ILE A 84 8.72 11.24 -0.04
C ILE A 84 8.50 10.72 -1.46
N LEU A 85 8.17 11.59 -2.41
CA LEU A 85 8.08 11.23 -3.84
C LEU A 85 9.45 10.89 -4.46
N CYS A 86 10.54 11.40 -3.87
CA CYS A 86 11.91 11.22 -4.33
C CYS A 86 12.67 10.12 -3.56
N MET A 87 12.07 9.53 -2.52
CA MET A 87 12.76 8.59 -1.63
C MET A 87 12.85 7.19 -2.26
N GLU A 88 14.09 6.78 -2.48
CA GLU A 88 14.53 5.42 -2.77
C GLU A 88 14.35 4.54 -1.51
N GLN A 89 13.11 4.28 -1.10
CA GLN A 89 12.83 3.53 0.13
C GLN A 89 12.94 2.02 -0.07
N TRP A 90 14.18 1.55 -0.21
CA TRP A 90 14.52 0.12 -0.15
C TRP A 90 13.99 -0.55 1.13
N GLN A 91 13.80 0.20 2.24
CA GLN A 91 13.18 -0.30 3.47
C GLN A 91 11.68 -0.55 3.37
N ALA A 92 10.94 0.24 2.58
CA ALA A 92 9.52 0.00 2.32
C ALA A 92 9.29 -1.22 1.42
N VAL A 93 10.33 -1.64 0.69
CA VAL A 93 10.35 -2.89 -0.09
C VAL A 93 10.88 -4.05 0.77
N ALA A 94 12.00 -3.87 1.47
CA ALA A 94 12.71 -4.90 2.21
C ALA A 94 11.96 -5.35 3.47
N CYS A 95 11.26 -4.48 4.20
CA CYS A 95 10.52 -4.89 5.39
C CYS A 95 9.31 -5.77 5.04
N PRO A 96 8.42 -5.40 4.08
CA PRO A 96 7.36 -6.28 3.63
C PRO A 96 7.89 -7.54 2.94
N LEU A 97 8.98 -7.47 2.15
CA LEU A 97 9.61 -8.66 1.57
C LEU A 97 10.18 -9.60 2.64
N SER A 98 10.83 -9.06 3.66
CA SER A 98 11.37 -9.86 4.76
C SER A 98 10.24 -10.50 5.56
N LEU A 99 9.18 -9.74 5.88
CA LEU A 99 8.02 -10.25 6.61
C LEU A 99 7.24 -11.31 5.81
N THR A 100 7.03 -11.09 4.52
CA THR A 100 6.42 -12.09 3.63
C THR A 100 7.34 -13.29 3.43
N SER A 101 8.65 -13.09 3.30
CA SER A 101 9.62 -14.20 3.26
C SER A 101 9.60 -15.02 4.54
N LEU A 102 9.34 -14.41 5.70
CA LEU A 102 9.21 -15.08 6.99
C LEU A 102 7.91 -15.91 7.06
N MET A 103 6.78 -15.34 6.60
CA MET A 103 5.50 -16.05 6.54
C MET A 103 5.53 -17.22 5.54
N TYR A 104 6.23 -17.04 4.42
CA TYR A 104 6.43 -18.08 3.41
C TYR A 104 7.72 -18.89 3.63
N ALA A 105 8.43 -18.68 4.73
CA ALA A 105 9.72 -19.35 4.99
C ALA A 105 9.56 -20.86 4.94
N GLY A 106 8.45 -21.41 5.47
CA GLY A 106 8.16 -22.84 5.38
C GLY A 106 8.01 -23.35 3.94
N SER A 107 7.33 -22.60 3.07
CA SER A 107 7.15 -22.97 1.65
C SER A 107 8.43 -22.75 0.85
N LEU A 108 9.19 -21.70 1.16
CA LEU A 108 10.49 -21.38 0.55
C LEU A 108 11.53 -22.43 0.94
N VAL A 109 11.61 -22.79 2.23
CA VAL A 109 12.48 -23.85 2.75
C VAL A 109 12.07 -25.20 2.17
N SER A 110 10.77 -25.49 2.05
CA SER A 110 10.30 -26.73 1.42
C SER A 110 10.69 -26.81 -0.06
N LYS A 111 10.55 -25.72 -0.83
CA LYS A 111 10.99 -25.64 -2.23
C LYS A 111 12.51 -25.68 -2.37
N SER A 112 13.25 -24.97 -1.52
CA SER A 112 14.72 -25.00 -1.54
C SER A 112 15.25 -26.35 -1.10
N LEU A 113 14.60 -27.02 -0.15
CA LEU A 113 14.93 -28.37 0.28
C LEU A 113 14.59 -29.41 -0.80
N SER A 114 13.48 -29.25 -1.54
CA SER A 114 13.19 -30.12 -2.70
C SER A 114 14.18 -29.90 -3.84
N LEU A 115 14.65 -28.67 -4.03
CA LEU A 115 15.71 -28.37 -5.00
C LEU A 115 17.06 -28.93 -4.54
N LEU A 116 17.35 -28.88 -3.23
CA LEU A 116 18.57 -29.43 -2.62
C LEU A 116 18.59 -30.95 -2.60
N SER A 117 17.44 -31.60 -2.37
CA SER A 117 17.30 -33.06 -2.45
C SER A 117 17.43 -33.55 -3.89
N SER A 118 16.87 -32.82 -4.85
CA SER A 118 17.12 -33.05 -6.29
C SER A 118 18.61 -32.88 -6.65
N TRP A 119 19.29 -31.91 -6.01
CA TRP A 119 20.74 -31.68 -6.13
C TRP A 119 21.59 -32.86 -5.66
N LYS A 120 21.12 -33.59 -4.64
CA LYS A 120 21.85 -34.70 -4.02
C LYS A 120 21.70 -36.02 -4.78
N GLU A 121 20.68 -36.16 -5.62
CA GLU A 121 20.48 -37.33 -6.47
C GLU A 121 21.20 -37.23 -7.83
N GLU A 122 21.63 -36.03 -8.24
CA GLU A 122 22.22 -35.74 -9.56
C GLU A 122 23.74 -35.43 -9.52
N GLU A 123 24.45 -35.78 -8.44
CA GLU A 123 25.89 -35.48 -8.25
C GLU A 123 26.83 -36.23 -9.22
N HIS A 124 26.31 -36.81 -10.32
CA HIS A 124 27.08 -37.66 -11.22
C HIS A 124 27.37 -37.12 -12.63
N ASP A 125 26.92 -35.93 -13.04
CA ASP A 125 27.46 -35.31 -14.28
C ASP A 125 27.22 -33.78 -14.41
N GLU A 126 28.27 -33.04 -14.79
CA GLU A 126 28.26 -31.71 -15.43
C GLU A 126 27.65 -30.49 -14.67
N SER A 127 28.32 -30.07 -13.59
CA SER A 127 28.00 -28.93 -12.69
C SER A 127 27.79 -27.54 -13.35
N PHE A 128 28.48 -27.22 -14.46
CA PHE A 128 28.52 -25.85 -14.99
C PHE A 128 27.33 -25.48 -15.90
N CYS A 129 26.81 -26.43 -16.68
CA CYS A 129 25.62 -26.23 -17.52
C CYS A 129 24.33 -26.07 -16.69
N HIS A 130 24.30 -26.63 -15.47
CA HIS A 130 23.11 -26.66 -14.63
C HIS A 130 22.82 -25.33 -13.90
N VAL A 131 23.86 -24.61 -13.45
CA VAL A 131 23.73 -23.26 -12.87
C VAL A 131 23.14 -22.27 -13.88
N LYS A 132 23.52 -22.41 -15.15
CA LYS A 132 22.96 -21.62 -16.25
C LYS A 132 21.47 -21.90 -16.46
N ASN A 133 21.05 -23.17 -16.39
CA ASN A 133 19.64 -23.55 -16.47
C ASN A 133 18.79 -23.02 -15.31
N ILE A 134 19.32 -22.99 -14.08
CA ILE A 134 18.61 -22.44 -12.91
C ILE A 134 18.45 -20.93 -13.03
N SER A 135 19.53 -20.21 -13.39
CA SER A 135 19.46 -18.77 -13.60
C SER A 135 18.54 -18.41 -14.76
N GLN A 136 18.52 -19.19 -15.85
CA GLN A 136 17.56 -19.01 -16.94
C GLN A 136 16.12 -19.28 -16.52
N ARG A 137 15.84 -20.36 -15.77
CA ARG A 137 14.50 -20.60 -15.22
C ARG A 137 14.03 -19.49 -14.28
N PHE A 138 14.94 -18.93 -13.50
CA PHE A 138 14.66 -17.77 -12.66
C PHE A 138 14.40 -16.52 -13.51
N LEU A 139 15.22 -16.25 -14.53
CA LEU A 139 15.03 -15.14 -15.46
C LEU A 139 13.73 -15.26 -16.26
N ASP A 140 13.38 -16.45 -16.72
CA ASP A 140 12.12 -16.74 -17.42
C ASP A 140 10.92 -16.55 -16.49
N TRP A 141 11.05 -16.97 -15.22
CA TRP A 141 10.05 -16.69 -14.20
C TRP A 141 9.92 -15.18 -13.94
N VAL A 142 11.03 -14.46 -13.74
CA VAL A 142 11.03 -12.99 -13.56
C VAL A 142 10.44 -12.29 -14.79
N ALA A 143 10.78 -12.74 -16.01
CA ALA A 143 10.22 -12.19 -17.25
C ALA A 143 8.72 -12.50 -17.38
N SER A 144 8.27 -13.67 -16.94
CA SER A 144 6.84 -14.03 -16.90
C SER A 144 6.07 -13.20 -15.88
N VAL A 145 6.68 -12.87 -14.75
CA VAL A 145 6.12 -11.96 -13.73
C VAL A 145 6.11 -10.52 -14.25
N ALA A 146 7.18 -10.09 -14.91
CA ALA A 146 7.31 -8.75 -15.47
C ALA A 146 6.37 -8.50 -16.66
N SER A 147 6.00 -9.52 -17.41
CA SER A 147 5.00 -9.43 -18.48
C SER A 147 3.55 -9.55 -17.96
N ASN A 148 3.37 -9.97 -16.70
CA ASN A 148 2.06 -10.13 -16.10
C ASN A 148 1.56 -8.83 -15.46
N VAL A 149 0.58 -8.20 -16.11
CA VAL A 149 -0.08 -6.97 -15.64
C VAL A 149 -0.65 -7.14 -14.22
N LEU A 150 -1.12 -8.34 -13.86
CA LEU A 150 -1.63 -8.64 -12.53
C LEU A 150 -0.53 -8.56 -11.46
N ALA A 151 0.66 -9.07 -11.78
CA ALA A 151 1.80 -9.05 -10.87
C ALA A 151 2.27 -7.61 -10.65
N TRP A 152 2.40 -6.81 -11.71
CA TRP A 152 2.71 -5.39 -11.61
C TRP A 152 1.72 -4.62 -10.74
N ARG A 153 0.42 -4.88 -10.92
CA ARG A 153 -0.61 -4.26 -10.08
C ARG A 153 -0.45 -4.67 -8.61
N ASN A 154 -0.28 -5.95 -8.32
CA ASN A 154 -0.27 -6.44 -6.94
C ASN A 154 1.01 -6.10 -6.18
N TYR A 155 2.17 -6.10 -6.85
CA TYR A 155 3.46 -5.92 -6.19
C TYR A 155 4.01 -4.50 -6.26
N VAL A 156 3.64 -3.71 -7.27
CA VAL A 156 4.19 -2.37 -7.46
C VAL A 156 3.12 -1.32 -7.28
N VAL A 157 2.06 -1.36 -8.09
CA VAL A 157 1.17 -0.20 -8.18
C VAL A 157 0.15 -0.10 -7.03
N SER A 158 -0.47 -1.20 -6.60
CA SER A 158 -1.36 -1.15 -5.42
C SER A 158 -0.59 -0.67 -4.18
N PRO A 159 0.58 -1.27 -3.84
CA PRO A 159 1.36 -0.80 -2.71
C PRO A 159 1.77 0.68 -2.85
N LEU A 160 2.29 1.09 -4.01
CA LEU A 160 2.74 2.46 -4.23
C LEU A 160 1.61 3.49 -4.07
N THR A 161 0.46 3.23 -4.70
CA THR A 161 -0.70 4.13 -4.64
C THR A 161 -1.30 4.21 -3.23
N GLU A 162 -1.35 3.09 -2.51
CA GLU A 162 -1.80 3.04 -1.12
C GLU A 162 -0.84 3.77 -0.17
N GLU A 163 0.48 3.58 -0.31
CA GLU A 163 1.51 4.35 0.42
C GLU A 163 1.38 5.87 0.17
N LEU A 164 1.19 6.27 -1.08
CA LEU A 164 1.07 7.69 -1.44
C LEU A 164 -0.18 8.34 -0.82
N VAL A 165 -1.34 7.70 -0.93
CA VAL A 165 -2.60 8.27 -0.43
C VAL A 165 -2.67 8.21 1.10
N PHE A 166 -2.45 7.04 1.70
CA PHE A 166 -2.75 6.81 3.12
C PHE A 166 -1.61 7.20 4.07
N ARG A 167 -0.40 7.43 3.58
CA ARG A 167 0.72 7.93 4.40
C ARG A 167 1.24 9.26 3.88
N ALA A 168 1.68 9.32 2.62
CA ALA A 168 2.31 10.55 2.10
C ALA A 168 1.35 11.75 2.11
N CYS A 169 0.05 11.55 1.84
CA CYS A 169 -0.93 12.64 1.92
C CYS A 169 -1.55 12.79 3.31
N MET A 170 -2.01 11.69 3.93
CA MET A 170 -2.78 11.74 5.19
C MET A 170 -1.95 12.13 6.42
N ILE A 171 -0.74 11.61 6.58
CA ILE A 171 0.08 11.89 7.77
C ILE A 171 0.43 13.38 7.86
N PRO A 172 0.92 14.04 6.79
CA PRO A 172 1.15 15.48 6.80
C PRO A 172 -0.11 16.32 7.05
N LEU A 173 -1.27 15.91 6.52
CA LEU A 173 -2.54 16.60 6.80
C LEU A 173 -2.93 16.53 8.28
N LEU A 174 -2.76 15.37 8.91
CA LEU A 174 -3.01 15.21 10.34
C LEU A 174 -1.98 15.98 11.18
N LEU A 175 -0.71 16.03 10.78
CA LEU A 175 0.31 16.87 11.42
C LEU A 175 -0.07 18.35 11.34
N CYS A 176 -0.48 18.84 10.16
CA CYS A 176 -0.97 20.21 9.97
C CYS A 176 -2.30 20.49 10.70
N GLY A 177 -3.06 19.44 11.01
CA GLY A 177 -4.26 19.48 11.84
C GLY A 177 -3.97 19.75 13.32
N GLY A 178 -2.72 19.60 13.77
CA GLY A 178 -2.31 19.78 15.18
C GLY A 178 -2.30 18.49 15.99
N PHE A 179 -2.48 17.32 15.35
CA PHE A 179 -2.47 16.04 16.05
C PHE A 179 -1.07 15.70 16.58
N LYS A 180 -1.02 15.09 17.77
CA LYS A 180 0.22 14.52 18.32
C LYS A 180 0.68 13.36 17.45
N VAL A 181 2.00 13.22 17.27
CA VAL A 181 2.61 12.13 16.47
C VAL A 181 2.08 10.75 16.86
N LEU A 182 1.99 10.45 18.16
CA LEU A 182 1.44 9.16 18.64
C LEU A 182 -0.01 8.95 18.18
N SER A 183 -0.85 9.98 18.24
CA SER A 183 -2.22 9.91 17.75
C SER A 183 -2.27 9.63 16.25
N ILE A 184 -1.38 10.24 15.46
CA ILE A 184 -1.31 10.05 14.01
C ILE A 184 -0.90 8.62 13.65
N ILE A 185 0.07 8.07 14.37
CA ILE A 185 0.54 6.68 14.17
C ILE A 185 -0.62 5.68 14.27
N PHE A 186 -1.56 5.89 15.20
CA PHE A 186 -2.72 5.01 15.35
C PHE A 186 -3.94 5.42 14.53
N LEU A 187 -4.10 6.71 14.22
CA LEU A 187 -5.27 7.24 13.51
C LEU A 187 -5.18 7.03 11.99
N SER A 188 -4.01 7.29 11.37
CA SER A 188 -3.84 7.14 9.92
C SER A 188 -4.17 5.73 9.42
N PRO A 189 -3.71 4.65 10.08
CA PRO A 189 -4.00 3.27 9.67
C PRO A 189 -5.46 2.88 9.77
N ILE A 190 -6.26 3.58 10.59
CA ILE A 190 -7.71 3.31 10.69
C ILE A 190 -8.39 3.67 9.38
N PHE A 191 -8.03 4.79 8.74
CA PHE A 191 -8.57 5.15 7.41
C PHE A 191 -8.21 4.11 6.34
N PHE A 192 -6.97 3.64 6.35
CA PHE A 192 -6.51 2.60 5.44
C PHE A 192 -7.21 1.26 5.70
N SER A 193 -7.42 0.90 6.96
CA SER A 193 -8.16 -0.30 7.34
C SER A 193 -9.62 -0.21 6.88
N LEU A 194 -10.33 0.88 7.21
CA LEU A 194 -11.72 1.07 6.80
C LEU A 194 -11.94 1.02 5.28
N ALA A 195 -10.94 1.40 4.48
CA ALA A 195 -11.00 1.26 3.03
C ALA A 195 -11.20 -0.21 2.56
N HIS A 196 -10.77 -1.18 3.36
CA HIS A 196 -10.92 -2.62 3.10
C HIS A 196 -12.25 -3.19 3.58
N LEU A 197 -13.08 -2.40 4.26
CA LEU A 197 -14.41 -2.84 4.68
C LEU A 197 -15.31 -3.17 3.49
N ASN A 198 -15.00 -2.65 2.29
CA ASN A 198 -15.66 -3.03 1.05
C ASN A 198 -15.62 -4.54 0.75
N HIS A 199 -14.60 -5.27 1.21
CA HIS A 199 -14.51 -6.72 1.07
C HIS A 199 -15.59 -7.45 1.87
N PHE A 200 -16.14 -6.83 2.91
CA PHE A 200 -17.30 -7.38 3.61
C PHE A 200 -18.51 -7.48 2.69
N LEU A 201 -18.77 -6.41 1.93
CA LEU A 201 -19.86 -6.40 0.95
C LEU A 201 -19.67 -7.50 -0.10
N GLU A 202 -18.45 -7.63 -0.61
CA GLU A 202 -18.08 -8.66 -1.60
C GLU A 202 -18.27 -10.08 -1.04
N LEU A 203 -17.76 -10.38 0.15
CA LEU A 203 -17.89 -11.72 0.75
C LEU A 203 -19.35 -12.06 1.11
N TYR A 204 -20.11 -11.09 1.60
CA TYR A 204 -21.50 -11.32 2.01
C TYR A 204 -22.44 -11.45 0.80
N TRP A 205 -22.40 -10.51 -0.14
CA TRP A 205 -23.33 -10.50 -1.29
C TRP A 205 -22.89 -11.39 -2.46
N LEU A 206 -21.60 -11.41 -2.81
CA LEU A 206 -21.13 -12.12 -4.00
C LEU A 206 -20.75 -13.57 -3.71
N GLN A 207 -20.19 -13.83 -2.53
CA GLN A 207 -19.73 -15.17 -2.12
C GLN A 207 -20.72 -15.90 -1.20
N ASN A 208 -21.86 -15.28 -0.85
CA ASN A 208 -22.91 -15.84 0.02
C ASN A 208 -22.40 -16.38 1.36
N TYR A 209 -21.38 -15.75 1.94
CA TYR A 209 -20.89 -16.14 3.27
C TYR A 209 -21.89 -15.70 4.34
N THR A 210 -21.97 -16.46 5.44
CA THR A 210 -22.76 -16.03 6.60
C THR A 210 -22.19 -14.72 7.16
N PHE A 211 -23.06 -13.86 7.69
CA PHE A 211 -22.66 -12.57 8.28
C PHE A 211 -21.49 -12.74 9.25
N LEU A 212 -21.58 -13.72 10.16
CA LEU A 212 -20.57 -13.99 11.17
C LEU A 212 -19.23 -14.41 10.54
N LYS A 213 -19.25 -15.25 9.49
CA LYS A 213 -18.03 -15.68 8.80
C LYS A 213 -17.37 -14.52 8.05
N ALA A 214 -18.15 -13.73 7.31
CA ALA A 214 -17.65 -12.54 6.62
C ALA A 214 -17.08 -11.51 7.61
N ALA A 215 -17.78 -11.29 8.72
CA ALA A 215 -17.34 -10.36 9.77
C ALA A 215 -16.05 -10.80 10.45
N LEU A 216 -15.87 -12.10 10.72
CA LEU A 216 -14.63 -12.63 11.27
C LEU A 216 -13.44 -12.46 10.32
N ILE A 217 -13.61 -12.83 9.04
CA ILE A 217 -12.55 -12.73 8.03
C ILE A 217 -12.13 -11.27 7.84
N VAL A 218 -13.10 -10.39 7.60
CA VAL A 218 -12.81 -8.97 7.38
C VAL A 218 -12.34 -8.31 8.67
N GLY A 219 -12.93 -8.63 9.82
CA GLY A 219 -12.49 -8.12 11.11
C GLY A 219 -11.02 -8.44 11.41
N PHE A 220 -10.58 -9.68 11.12
CA PHE A 220 -9.18 -10.06 11.23
C PHE A 220 -8.29 -9.29 10.25
N GLN A 221 -8.71 -9.15 8.99
CA GLN A 221 -8.01 -8.35 7.98
C GLN A 221 -7.87 -6.89 8.44
N LEU A 222 -8.95 -6.26 8.90
CA LEU A 222 -8.97 -4.88 9.38
C LEU A 222 -8.03 -4.69 10.57
N GLY A 223 -8.08 -5.60 11.55
CA GLY A 223 -7.21 -5.56 12.72
C GLY A 223 -5.74 -5.70 12.37
N TYR A 224 -5.40 -6.67 11.51
CA TYR A 224 -4.05 -6.85 11.00
C TYR A 224 -3.56 -5.59 10.26
N THR A 225 -4.41 -5.01 9.40
CA THR A 225 -4.10 -3.79 8.65
C THR A 225 -3.85 -2.59 9.57
N VAL A 226 -4.59 -2.43 10.67
CA VAL A 226 -4.31 -1.36 11.65
C VAL A 226 -2.96 -1.56 12.33
N ILE A 227 -2.64 -2.78 12.77
CA ILE A 227 -1.36 -3.08 13.44
C ILE A 227 -0.19 -2.82 12.48
N PHE A 228 -0.24 -3.42 11.29
CA PHE A 228 0.78 -3.24 10.27
C PHE A 228 0.90 -1.78 9.84
N GLY A 229 -0.23 -1.11 9.59
CA GLY A 229 -0.23 0.29 9.20
C GLY A 229 0.31 1.22 10.29
N SER A 230 0.09 0.88 11.57
CA SER A 230 0.64 1.65 12.70
C SER A 230 2.16 1.54 12.73
N TYR A 231 2.69 0.33 12.54
CA TYR A 231 4.13 0.11 12.39
C TYR A 231 4.71 0.88 11.20
N ALA A 232 4.05 0.79 10.03
CA ALA A 232 4.47 1.53 8.83
C ALA A 232 4.42 3.05 9.05
N SER A 233 3.40 3.57 9.72
CA SER A 233 3.27 5.00 10.05
C SER A 233 4.35 5.46 11.03
N PHE A 234 4.68 4.63 12.02
CA PHE A 234 5.80 4.88 12.94
C PHE A 234 7.12 4.96 12.18
N LEU A 235 7.41 3.97 11.31
CA LEU A 235 8.62 3.99 10.48
C LEU A 235 8.64 5.19 9.54
N PHE A 236 7.52 5.51 8.90
CA PHE A 236 7.39 6.64 7.99
C PHE A 236 7.70 7.97 8.67
N ILE A 237 7.15 8.21 9.86
CA ILE A 237 7.42 9.43 10.62
C ILE A 237 8.89 9.45 11.08
N ARG A 238 9.44 8.32 11.53
CA ARG A 238 10.84 8.25 11.98
C ARG A 238 11.84 8.43 10.84
N THR A 239 11.63 7.79 9.70
CA THR A 239 12.55 7.84 8.55
C THR A 239 12.38 9.12 7.74
N GLY A 240 11.15 9.60 7.57
CA GLY A 240 10.83 10.85 6.89
C GLY A 240 11.28 12.10 7.67
N LEU A 241 11.23 12.09 9.02
CA LEU A 241 11.80 13.17 9.84
C LEU A 241 13.32 13.05 10.02
N SER A 242 13.87 11.85 10.28
CA SER A 242 15.30 11.71 10.63
C SER A 242 16.24 12.05 9.47
N LEU A 243 15.84 11.90 8.21
CA LEU A 243 16.68 12.30 7.08
C LEU A 243 16.82 13.84 6.98
N PHE A 244 15.85 14.60 7.51
CA PHE A 244 15.83 16.06 7.44
C PHE A 244 16.55 16.72 8.64
N MET A 245 16.55 16.09 9.81
CA MET A 245 17.28 16.60 11.00
C MET A 245 18.81 16.40 10.93
N LEU A 246 19.32 15.79 9.85
CA LEU A 246 20.75 15.71 9.52
C LEU A 246 21.18 16.70 8.43
N ALA A 247 20.25 17.52 7.92
CA ALA A 247 20.51 18.56 6.92
C ALA A 247 20.48 19.98 7.51
N ASP A 248 20.32 20.11 8.82
CA ASP A 248 20.50 21.35 9.60
C ASP A 248 21.74 21.23 10.52
#